data_AF-A0A557QKL8-F1
#
_entry.id   AF-A0A557QKL8-F1
#
_cell.length_a   1.000
_cell.length_b   1.000
_cell.length_c   1.000
_cell.angle_alpha   90.00
_cell.angle_beta   90.00
_cell.angle_gamma   90.00
#
_symmetry.space_group_name_H-M   'P 1'
#
loop_
_entity.id
_entity.type
_entity.pdbx_description
1 polymer ?
#
loop_
_entity_poly.entity_id
_entity_poly.type
_entity_poly.pdbx_seq_one_letter_code
_entity_poly.pdbx_strand_id
1 'polypeptide(L)'
;MENALIGLLGVLVGILINEMLRRRNRIENYATKVFDKRLEIYEGLYLRVTAASEIATDVIENPEYSPQQRHAIVSAGIHEIAGWCDQYDMYVNPELTVHCTPLLMGVEEIFDIEDFDEKKDRIAQFSEELRNAKKMIRKEAGIADIEKAFSSITKPKHTSPVIDYYRMKKRELGAKGKWD
;
A
#
# COMPACT_ATOMS: atom_id res chain seq x y z
N MET A 1 -40.72 29.46 40.61
CA MET A 1 -39.58 29.98 39.82
C MET A 1 -38.54 28.91 39.54
N GLU A 2 -38.21 28.03 40.50
CA GLU A 2 -37.24 26.93 40.32
C GLU A 2 -37.55 26.01 39.13
N ASN A 3 -38.79 25.55 38.97
CA ASN A 3 -39.16 24.67 37.85
C ASN A 3 -39.00 25.32 36.47
N ALA A 4 -39.23 26.64 36.36
CA ALA A 4 -39.02 27.39 35.13
C ALA A 4 -37.51 27.58 34.84
N LEU A 5 -36.70 27.76 35.90
CA LEU A 5 -35.25 27.85 35.80
C LEU A 5 -34.61 26.52 35.34
N ILE A 6 -35.09 25.40 35.89
CA ILE A 6 -34.67 24.04 35.51
C ILE A 6 -35.04 23.75 34.04
N GLY A 7 -36.25 24.14 33.62
CA GLY A 7 -36.66 24.03 32.22
C GLY A 7 -35.77 24.84 31.26
N LEU A 8 -35.42 26.07 31.63
CA LEU A 8 -34.55 26.94 30.82
C LEU A 8 -33.11 26.40 30.74
N LEU A 9 -32.58 25.88 31.85
CA LEU A 9 -31.30 25.17 31.88
C LEU A 9 -31.30 23.93 30.98
N GLY A 10 -32.39 23.15 30.99
CA GLY A 10 -32.54 21.99 30.10
C GLY A 10 -32.51 22.36 28.62
N VAL A 11 -33.15 23.46 28.22
CA VAL A 11 -33.11 23.97 26.85
C VAL A 11 -31.69 24.39 26.46
N LEU A 12 -30.98 25.13 27.32
CA LEU A 12 -29.60 25.56 27.06
C LEU A 12 -28.65 24.37 26.92
N VAL A 13 -28.75 23.38 27.82
CA VAL A 13 -27.96 22.15 27.74
C VAL A 13 -28.29 21.36 26.46
N GLY A 14 -29.57 21.25 26.10
CA GLY A 14 -30.00 20.61 24.86
C GLY A 14 -29.41 21.28 23.61
N ILE A 15 -29.38 22.62 23.56
CA ILE A 15 -28.75 23.38 22.46
C ILE A 15 -27.26 23.09 22.38
N LEU A 16 -26.55 23.10 23.52
CA LEU A 16 -25.11 22.82 23.57
C LEU A 16 -24.77 21.40 23.13
N ILE A 17 -25.51 20.39 23.63
CA ILE A 17 -25.33 18.99 23.22
C ILE A 17 -25.60 18.83 21.72
N ASN A 18 -26.69 19.42 21.20
CA ASN A 18 -27.04 19.32 19.79
C ASN A 18 -25.97 19.97 18.88
N GLU A 19 -25.43 21.13 19.27
CA GLU A 19 -24.36 21.78 18.52
C GLU A 19 -23.05 20.97 18.59
N MET A 20 -22.71 20.38 19.74
CA MET A 20 -21.58 19.47 19.86
C MET A 20 -21.71 18.25 18.95
N LEU A 21 -22.89 17.61 18.93
CA LEU A 21 -23.17 16.49 18.04
C LEU A 21 -23.09 16.91 16.57
N ARG A 22 -23.65 18.05 16.19
CA ARG A 22 -23.54 18.61 14.83
C ARG A 22 -22.10 18.88 14.42
N ARG A 23 -21.25 19.38 15.32
CA ARG A 23 -19.83 19.60 15.06
C ARG A 23 -19.09 18.28 14.86
N ARG A 24 -19.32 17.28 15.72
CA ARG A 24 -18.75 15.93 15.56
C ARG A 24 -19.16 15.29 14.24
N ASN A 25 -20.46 15.29 13.92
CA ASN A 25 -20.97 14.75 12.66
C ASN A 25 -20.36 15.45 11.44
N ARG A 26 -20.15 16.78 11.49
CA ARG A 26 -19.44 17.50 10.41
C ARG A 26 -18.01 17.00 10.26
N ILE A 27 -17.25 16.91 11.36
CA ILE A 27 -15.86 16.43 11.35
C ILE A 27 -15.80 15.00 10.82
N GLU A 28 -16.67 14.11 11.30
CA GLU A 28 -16.76 12.72 10.82
C GLU A 28 -17.04 12.66 9.31
N ASN A 29 -18.02 13.43 8.82
CA ASN A 29 -18.32 13.48 7.39
C ASN A 29 -17.14 13.98 6.54
N TYR A 30 -16.39 14.98 7.02
CA TYR A 30 -15.17 15.43 6.33
C TYR A 30 -14.06 14.38 6.39
N ALA A 31 -13.87 13.76 7.55
CA ALA A 31 -12.87 12.71 7.74
C ALA A 31 -13.13 11.51 6.83
N THR A 32 -14.38 11.05 6.70
CA THR A 32 -14.76 9.98 5.78
C THR A 32 -14.42 10.32 4.34
N LYS A 33 -14.78 11.52 3.87
CA LYS A 33 -14.48 11.94 2.48
C LYS A 33 -12.98 12.00 2.19
N VAL A 34 -12.19 12.50 3.14
CA VAL A 34 -10.73 12.55 3.02
C VAL A 34 -10.15 11.13 3.03
N PHE A 35 -10.65 10.26 3.90
CA PHE A 35 -10.24 8.86 3.96
C PHE A 35 -10.54 8.13 2.65
N ASP A 36 -11.76 8.24 2.12
CA ASP A 36 -12.15 7.59 0.86
C ASP A 36 -11.27 8.07 -0.30
N LYS A 37 -11.01 9.37 -0.38
CA LYS A 37 -10.14 9.92 -1.42
C LYS A 37 -8.71 9.42 -1.27
N ARG A 38 -8.20 9.38 -0.04
CA ARG A 38 -6.86 8.87 0.26
C ARG A 38 -6.74 7.39 -0.11
N LEU A 39 -7.75 6.58 0.22
CA LEU A 39 -7.80 5.16 -0.13
C LEU A 39 -7.75 4.96 -1.65
N GLU A 40 -8.58 5.67 -2.41
CA GLU A 40 -8.58 5.64 -3.89
C GLU A 40 -7.19 5.95 -4.46
N ILE A 41 -6.51 6.97 -3.92
CA ILE A 41 -5.17 7.38 -4.38
C ILE A 41 -4.13 6.29 -4.10
N TYR A 42 -4.15 5.68 -2.92
CA TYR A 42 -3.22 4.60 -2.58
C TYR A 42 -3.52 3.30 -3.32
N GLU A 43 -4.78 3.01 -3.62
CA GLU A 43 -5.16 1.91 -4.53
C GLU A 43 -4.57 2.15 -5.93
N GLY A 44 -4.70 3.37 -6.45
CA GLY A 44 -4.11 3.74 -7.74
C GLY A 44 -2.57 3.65 -7.76
N LEU A 45 -1.91 4.00 -6.65
CA LEU A 45 -0.46 3.81 -6.51
C LEU A 45 -0.10 2.32 -6.42
N TYR A 46 -0.88 1.53 -5.68
CA TYR A 46 -0.68 0.08 -5.55
C TYR A 46 -0.76 -0.63 -6.91
N LEU A 47 -1.71 -0.23 -7.76
CA LEU A 47 -1.86 -0.80 -9.10
C LEU A 47 -0.64 -0.48 -9.98
N ARG A 48 -0.13 0.75 -9.93
CA ARG A 48 1.09 1.14 -10.69
C ARG A 48 2.33 0.39 -10.22
N VAL A 49 2.52 0.30 -8.91
CA VAL A 49 3.58 -0.53 -8.32
C VAL A 49 3.41 -2.00 -8.68
N THR A 50 2.18 -2.49 -8.83
CA THR A 50 1.95 -3.86 -9.29
C THR A 50 2.30 -4.05 -10.77
N ALA A 51 1.92 -3.11 -11.63
CA ALA A 51 2.28 -3.10 -13.05
C ALA A 51 3.80 -3.03 -13.26
N ALA A 52 4.54 -2.38 -12.36
CA ALA A 52 6.00 -2.39 -12.39
C ALA A 52 6.59 -3.82 -12.35
N SER A 53 5.91 -4.77 -11.68
CA SER A 53 6.34 -6.17 -11.71
C SER A 53 6.28 -6.78 -13.12
N GLU A 54 5.23 -6.45 -13.87
CA GLU A 54 5.01 -6.98 -15.22
C GLU A 54 6.03 -6.36 -16.19
N ILE A 55 6.25 -5.05 -16.06
CA ILE A 55 7.30 -4.33 -16.81
C ILE A 55 8.67 -4.95 -16.53
N ALA A 56 9.00 -5.18 -15.26
CA ALA A 56 10.29 -5.76 -14.90
C ALA A 56 10.47 -7.16 -15.47
N THR A 57 9.47 -8.02 -15.36
CA THR A 57 9.53 -9.37 -15.95
C THR A 57 9.74 -9.32 -17.46
N ASP A 58 8.97 -8.51 -18.19
CA ASP A 58 9.12 -8.37 -19.65
C ASP A 58 10.53 -7.86 -20.01
N VAL A 59 11.03 -6.84 -19.30
CA VAL A 59 12.37 -6.28 -19.51
C VAL A 59 13.48 -7.25 -19.10
N ILE A 60 13.26 -8.18 -18.17
CA ILE A 60 14.29 -9.15 -17.75
C ILE A 60 14.33 -10.37 -18.66
N GLU A 61 13.19 -10.76 -19.25
CA GLU A 61 13.05 -12.04 -19.95
C GLU A 61 13.07 -11.91 -21.47
N ASN A 62 12.67 -10.77 -22.02
CA ASN A 62 12.51 -10.62 -23.47
C ASN A 62 13.86 -10.34 -24.17
N PRO A 63 14.41 -11.25 -24.99
CA PRO A 63 15.71 -11.06 -25.65
C PRO A 63 15.66 -10.11 -26.87
N GLU A 64 14.48 -9.73 -27.35
CA GLU A 64 14.32 -8.91 -28.55
C GLU A 64 14.60 -7.43 -28.30
N TYR A 65 14.55 -6.98 -27.05
CA TYR A 65 14.82 -5.59 -26.71
C TYR A 65 16.32 -5.28 -26.71
N SER A 66 16.67 -4.19 -27.39
CA SER A 66 17.97 -3.56 -27.23
C SER A 66 18.12 -2.90 -25.85
N PRO A 67 19.36 -2.63 -25.39
CA PRO A 67 19.58 -1.91 -24.14
C PRO A 67 18.85 -0.55 -24.08
N GLN A 68 18.80 0.18 -25.20
CA GLN A 68 18.09 1.47 -25.27
C GLN A 68 16.57 1.28 -25.16
N GLN A 69 16.01 0.21 -25.73
CA GLN A 69 14.59 -0.09 -25.60
C GLN A 69 14.23 -0.47 -24.16
N ARG A 70 15.03 -1.30 -23.50
CA ARG A 70 14.84 -1.66 -22.08
C ARG A 70 14.84 -0.42 -21.20
N HIS A 71 15.85 0.44 -21.36
CA HIS A 71 15.95 1.69 -20.60
C HIS A 71 14.74 2.61 -20.83
N ALA A 72 14.25 2.73 -22.07
CA ALA A 72 13.08 3.54 -22.38
C ALA A 72 11.79 2.98 -21.72
N ILE A 73 11.60 1.66 -21.74
CA ILE A 73 10.46 0.98 -21.11
C ILE A 73 10.50 1.19 -19.58
N VAL A 74 11.65 0.94 -18.96
CA VAL A 74 11.86 1.15 -17.52
C VAL A 74 11.62 2.62 -17.14
N SER A 75 12.19 3.56 -17.89
CA SER A 75 12.01 5.00 -17.66
C SER A 75 10.54 5.42 -17.76
N ALA A 76 9.79 4.88 -18.72
CA ALA A 76 8.36 5.13 -18.82
C ALA A 76 7.59 4.63 -17.59
N GLY A 77 7.93 3.44 -17.08
CA GLY A 77 7.36 2.90 -15.84
C GLY A 77 7.68 3.77 -14.61
N ILE A 78 8.93 4.24 -14.50
CA ILE A 78 9.34 5.18 -13.43
C ILE A 78 8.55 6.48 -13.52
N HIS A 79 8.41 7.05 -14.72
CA HIS A 79 7.66 8.28 -14.93
C HIS A 79 6.17 8.14 -14.62
N GLU A 80 5.56 6.99 -14.91
CA GLU A 80 4.16 6.74 -14.56
C GLU A 80 3.95 6.74 -13.02
N ILE A 81 4.86 6.13 -12.27
CA ILE A 81 4.81 6.14 -10.80
C ILE A 81 5.07 7.56 -10.26
N ALA A 82 6.12 8.21 -10.74
CA ALA A 82 6.48 9.57 -10.33
C ALA A 82 5.34 10.55 -10.61
N GLY A 83 4.78 10.53 -11.81
CA GLY A 83 3.68 11.40 -12.21
C GLY A 83 2.43 11.20 -11.36
N TRP A 84 2.14 9.96 -10.93
CA TRP A 84 1.05 9.71 -9.98
C TRP A 84 1.34 10.31 -8.60
N CYS A 85 2.56 10.09 -8.08
CA CYS A 85 2.97 10.65 -6.80
C CYS A 85 2.93 12.19 -6.80
N ASP A 86 3.37 12.82 -7.89
CA ASP A 86 3.36 14.28 -8.07
C ASP A 86 1.93 14.81 -8.20
N GLN A 87 1.06 14.13 -8.96
CA GLN A 87 -0.34 14.51 -9.13
C GLN A 87 -1.11 14.52 -7.80
N TYR A 88 -0.74 13.63 -6.87
CA TYR A 88 -1.43 13.44 -5.59
C TYR A 88 -0.52 13.71 -4.39
N ASP A 89 0.45 14.61 -4.54
CA ASP A 89 1.44 14.99 -3.52
C ASP A 89 0.83 15.36 -2.16
N MET A 90 -0.36 15.97 -2.18
CA MET A 90 -1.12 16.34 -0.99
C MET A 90 -1.56 15.14 -0.14
N TYR A 91 -1.71 13.97 -0.76
CA TYR A 91 -2.24 12.76 -0.13
C TYR A 91 -1.21 11.65 0.01
N VAL A 92 -0.20 11.61 -0.86
CA VAL A 92 0.85 10.59 -0.87
C VAL A 92 1.95 10.97 0.10
N ASN A 93 2.38 10.00 0.90
CA ASN A 93 3.47 10.18 1.85
C ASN A 93 4.80 10.32 1.08
N PRO A 94 5.62 11.37 1.33
CA PRO A 94 6.89 11.56 0.63
C PRO A 94 7.87 10.38 0.74
N GLU A 95 7.90 9.67 1.87
CA GLU A 95 8.75 8.48 2.04
C GLU A 95 8.31 7.34 1.12
N LEU A 96 6.99 7.19 0.91
CA LEU A 96 6.47 6.23 -0.06
C LEU A 96 6.83 6.62 -1.49
N THR A 97 6.77 7.91 -1.82
CA THR A 97 7.22 8.40 -3.13
C THR A 97 8.69 8.06 -3.37
N VAL A 98 9.55 8.32 -2.40
CA VAL A 98 10.99 7.99 -2.49
C VAL A 98 11.23 6.50 -2.65
N HIS A 99 10.43 5.64 -2.03
CA HIS A 99 10.54 4.18 -2.18
C HIS A 99 10.00 3.68 -3.52
N CYS A 100 8.85 4.21 -3.97
CA CYS A 100 8.13 3.66 -5.13
C CYS A 100 8.68 4.15 -6.46
N THR A 101 9.10 5.41 -6.56
CA THR A 101 9.59 6.00 -7.82
C THR A 101 10.83 5.29 -8.38
N PRO A 102 11.88 4.97 -7.58
CA PRO A 102 13.05 4.28 -8.09
C PRO A 102 12.91 2.76 -8.20
N LEU A 103 11.71 2.21 -7.97
CA LEU A 103 11.51 0.76 -7.88
C LEU A 103 11.99 -0.02 -9.11
N LEU A 104 11.89 0.57 -10.30
CA LEU A 104 12.33 -0.04 -11.56
C LEU A 104 13.75 0.34 -11.97
N MET A 105 14.41 1.26 -11.25
CA MET A 105 15.75 1.71 -11.64
C MET A 105 16.76 0.56 -11.58
N GLY A 106 17.52 0.37 -12.66
CA GLY A 106 18.53 -0.67 -12.75
C GLY A 106 17.97 -2.06 -13.07
N VAL A 107 16.67 -2.18 -13.36
CA VAL A 107 16.06 -3.42 -13.85
C VAL A 107 16.47 -3.69 -15.30
N GLU A 108 16.68 -2.65 -16.10
CA GLU A 108 17.09 -2.75 -17.50
C GLU A 108 18.43 -3.46 -17.69
N GLU A 109 19.30 -3.41 -16.67
CA GLU A 109 20.64 -4.00 -16.68
C GLU A 109 20.64 -5.50 -16.34
N ILE A 110 19.58 -6.01 -15.70
CA ILE A 110 19.51 -7.39 -15.20
C ILE A 110 19.58 -8.42 -16.34
N PHE A 111 19.06 -8.07 -17.53
CA PHE A 111 19.11 -8.96 -18.69
C PHE A 111 20.55 -9.33 -19.06
N ASP A 112 21.44 -8.33 -19.08
CA ASP A 112 22.82 -8.42 -19.56
C ASP A 112 23.79 -9.06 -18.54
N ILE A 113 23.33 -9.39 -17.33
CA ILE A 113 24.15 -10.08 -16.33
C ILE A 113 24.41 -11.52 -16.78
N GLU A 114 25.68 -11.84 -17.03
CA GLU A 114 26.13 -13.18 -17.42
C GLU A 114 26.19 -14.15 -16.23
N ASP A 115 26.58 -13.66 -15.06
CA ASP A 115 26.67 -14.47 -13.85
C ASP A 115 25.27 -14.83 -13.33
N PHE A 116 25.00 -16.14 -13.25
CA PHE A 116 23.67 -16.64 -12.90
C PHE A 116 23.28 -16.30 -11.46
N ASP A 117 24.23 -16.37 -10.52
CA ASP A 117 23.96 -16.12 -9.10
C ASP A 117 23.72 -14.63 -8.86
N GLU A 118 24.53 -13.76 -9.47
CA GLU A 118 24.32 -12.31 -9.46
C GLU A 118 22.97 -11.92 -10.07
N LYS A 119 22.61 -12.47 -11.23
CA LYS A 119 21.33 -12.20 -11.88
C LYS A 119 20.15 -12.59 -11.00
N LYS A 120 20.24 -13.77 -10.38
CA LYS A 120 19.22 -14.26 -9.45
C LYS A 120 19.10 -13.38 -8.21
N ASP A 121 20.21 -12.91 -7.65
CA ASP A 121 20.22 -12.02 -6.50
C ASP A 121 19.58 -10.66 -6.83
N ARG A 122 19.86 -10.10 -8.01
CA ARG A 122 19.22 -8.85 -8.47
C ARG A 122 17.71 -9.00 -8.67
N ILE A 123 17.26 -10.12 -9.23
CA ILE A 123 15.82 -10.44 -9.35
C ILE A 123 15.17 -10.58 -7.96
N ALA A 124 15.87 -11.23 -7.01
CA ALA A 124 15.39 -11.39 -5.65
C ALA A 124 15.29 -10.04 -4.92
N GLN A 125 16.29 -9.17 -5.08
CA GLN A 125 16.29 -7.81 -4.54
C GLN A 125 15.10 -7.01 -5.06
N PHE A 126 14.89 -6.96 -6.38
CA PHE A 126 13.72 -6.30 -6.97
C PHE A 126 12.40 -6.85 -6.41
N SER A 127 12.29 -8.18 -6.31
CA SER A 127 11.10 -8.85 -5.77
C SER A 127 10.85 -8.52 -4.30
N GLU A 128 11.90 -8.27 -3.53
CA GLU A 128 11.82 -7.82 -2.15
C GLU A 128 11.38 -6.36 -2.07
N GLU A 129 12.00 -5.46 -2.84
CA GLU A 129 11.66 -4.04 -2.86
C GLU A 129 10.22 -3.79 -3.31
N LEU A 130 9.76 -4.52 -4.33
CA LEU A 130 8.38 -4.51 -4.79
C LEU A 130 7.41 -4.94 -3.68
N ARG A 131 7.77 -5.97 -2.92
CA ARG A 131 6.96 -6.47 -1.81
C ARG A 131 6.93 -5.46 -0.66
N ASN A 132 8.03 -4.80 -0.40
CA ASN A 132 8.14 -3.75 0.62
C ASN A 132 7.28 -2.55 0.23
N ALA A 133 7.36 -2.08 -1.02
CA ALA A 133 6.51 -1.01 -1.55
C ALA A 133 5.02 -1.32 -1.35
N LYS A 134 4.58 -2.52 -1.78
CA LYS A 134 3.19 -2.99 -1.61
C LYS A 134 2.75 -3.02 -0.14
N LYS A 135 3.63 -3.45 0.78
CA LYS A 135 3.33 -3.46 2.22
C LYS A 135 3.22 -2.04 2.78
N MET A 136 4.14 -1.15 2.41
CA MET A 136 4.14 0.24 2.89
C MET A 136 2.88 0.97 2.42
N ILE A 137 2.48 0.80 1.15
CA ILE A 137 1.24 1.36 0.60
C ILE A 137 0.02 0.88 1.40
N ARG A 138 -0.12 -0.44 1.62
CA ARG A 138 -1.25 -1.01 2.38
C ARG A 138 -1.31 -0.53 3.83
N LYS A 139 -0.15 -0.33 4.45
CA LYS A 139 -0.04 0.19 5.81
C LYS A 139 -0.49 1.66 5.85
N GLU A 140 0.03 2.47 4.94
CA GLU A 140 -0.25 3.90 4.88
C GLU A 140 -1.71 4.18 4.50
N ALA A 141 -2.31 3.36 3.64
CA ALA A 141 -3.73 3.40 3.29
C ALA A 141 -4.67 2.99 4.44
N GLY A 142 -4.14 2.48 5.57
CA GLY A 142 -4.94 1.98 6.69
C GLY A 142 -5.61 0.63 6.46
N ILE A 143 -5.43 0.01 5.28
CA ILE A 143 -6.00 -1.30 4.94
C ILE A 143 -5.51 -2.37 5.91
N ALA A 144 -4.23 -2.34 6.27
CA ALA A 144 -3.64 -3.34 7.17
C ALA A 144 -4.30 -3.35 8.56
N ASP A 145 -4.66 -2.17 9.09
CA ASP A 145 -5.32 -2.05 10.39
C ASP A 145 -6.78 -2.47 10.33
N ILE A 146 -7.46 -2.10 9.23
CA ILE A 146 -8.83 -2.52 8.95
C ILE A 146 -8.92 -4.05 8.84
N GLU A 147 -8.04 -4.69 8.07
CA GLU A 147 -7.97 -6.16 7.95
C GLU A 147 -7.72 -6.85 9.29
N LYS A 148 -6.85 -6.27 10.14
CA LYS A 148 -6.60 -6.78 11.49
C LYS A 148 -7.86 -6.71 12.36
N ALA A 149 -8.60 -5.60 12.31
CA ALA A 149 -9.86 -5.46 13.01
C ALA A 149 -10.91 -6.48 12.50
N PHE A 150 -11.11 -6.57 11.19
CA PHE A 150 -12.08 -7.50 10.59
C PHE A 150 -11.73 -8.97 10.84
N SER A 151 -10.46 -9.34 10.74
CA SER A 151 -10.03 -10.73 10.98
C SER A 151 -10.24 -11.17 12.42
N SER A 152 -10.15 -10.25 13.39
CA SER A 152 -10.45 -10.53 14.80
C SER A 152 -11.94 -10.90 15.04
N ILE A 153 -12.83 -10.31 14.23
CA ILE A 153 -14.29 -10.50 14.32
C ILE A 153 -14.70 -11.73 13.52
N THR A 154 -14.29 -11.80 12.25
CA THR A 154 -14.81 -12.77 11.27
C THR A 154 -14.04 -14.10 11.25
N LYS A 155 -12.80 -14.12 11.76
CA LYS A 155 -11.90 -15.30 11.79
C LYS A 155 -11.95 -16.13 10.50
N PRO A 156 -11.71 -15.51 9.33
CA PRO A 156 -11.89 -16.17 8.05
C PRO A 156 -10.90 -17.34 7.93
N LYS A 157 -11.41 -18.52 7.59
CA LYS A 157 -10.62 -19.74 7.40
C LYS A 157 -10.55 -20.09 5.92
N HIS A 158 -9.47 -19.67 5.26
CA HIS A 158 -9.15 -20.15 3.92
C HIS A 158 -8.44 -21.50 4.03
N THR A 159 -8.87 -22.51 3.29
CA THR A 159 -8.22 -23.82 3.19
C THR A 159 -8.28 -24.29 1.75
N SER A 160 -7.16 -24.85 1.31
CA SER A 160 -6.99 -25.58 0.06
C SER A 160 -5.71 -26.39 0.20
N PRO A 161 -5.51 -27.46 -0.59
CA PRO A 161 -4.27 -28.24 -0.54
C PRO A 161 -3.01 -27.36 -0.67
N VAL A 162 -3.07 -26.32 -1.52
CA VAL A 162 -1.97 -25.38 -1.73
C VAL A 162 -1.75 -24.48 -0.50
N ILE A 163 -2.83 -23.96 0.10
CA ILE A 163 -2.74 -23.12 1.30
C ILE A 163 -2.18 -23.93 2.47
N ASP A 164 -2.60 -25.17 2.61
CA ASP A 164 -2.18 -26.04 3.71
C ASP A 164 -0.71 -26.48 3.52
N TYR A 165 -0.28 -26.76 2.28
CA TYR A 165 1.13 -26.95 1.94
C TYR A 165 1.98 -25.71 2.24
N TYR A 166 1.52 -24.51 1.86
CA TYR A 166 2.21 -23.26 2.18
C TYR A 166 2.36 -23.05 3.69
N ARG A 167 1.28 -23.27 4.47
CA ARG A 167 1.31 -23.16 5.94
C ARG A 167 2.29 -24.15 6.57
N MET A 168 2.33 -25.39 6.07
CA MET A 168 3.29 -26.40 6.50
C MET A 168 4.72 -25.91 6.26
N LYS A 169 5.05 -25.49 5.03
CA LYS A 169 6.39 -24.98 4.68
C LYS A 169 6.77 -23.73 5.48
N LYS A 170 5.84 -22.81 5.69
CA LYS A 170 6.06 -21.62 6.51
C LYS A 170 6.39 -21.97 7.96
N ARG A 171 5.74 -22.98 8.55
CA ARG A 171 6.05 -23.47 9.90
C ARG A 171 7.43 -24.12 9.96
N GLU A 172 7.80 -24.93 8.97
CA GLU A 172 9.13 -25.54 8.87
C GLU A 172 10.24 -24.47 8.80
N LEU A 173 10.03 -23.41 8.03
CA LEU A 173 10.98 -22.30 7.90
C LEU A 173 11.00 -21.39 9.13
N GLY A 174 9.85 -21.10 9.74
CA GLY A 174 9.74 -20.31 10.97
C GLY A 174 10.33 -21.01 12.19
N ALA A 175 10.31 -22.35 12.23
CA ALA A 175 10.97 -23.13 13.28
C ALA A 175 12.51 -23.17 13.11
N LYS A 176 13.02 -22.91 11.90
CA LYS A 176 14.44 -22.83 11.57
C LYS A 176 15.00 -21.39 11.60
N GLY A 177 14.17 -20.40 11.94
CA GLY A 177 14.53 -18.98 11.94
C GLY A 177 14.70 -18.39 13.35
N LYS A 178 15.61 -18.95 14.16
CA LYS A 178 16.51 -18.11 14.95
C LYS A 178 17.76 -17.98 14.08
N TRP A 179 17.98 -16.80 13.53
CA TRP A 179 19.25 -16.48 12.90
C TRP A 179 20.14 -15.92 14.01
N ASP A 180 21.27 -16.61 14.24
CA ASP A 180 22.50 -15.96 14.69
C ASP A 180 22.95 -14.95 13.62
#